data_AF-A0A967Z082-F1
#
_entry.id   AF-A0A967Z082-F1
#
_cell.length_a   1.000
_cell.length_b   1.000
_cell.length_c   1.000
_cell.angle_alpha   90.00
_cell.angle_beta   90.00
_cell.angle_gamma   90.00
#
_symmetry.space_group_name_H-M   'P 1'
#
loop_
_entity.id
_entity.type
_entity.pdbx_description
1 polymer ?
#
loop_
_entity_poly.entity_id
_entity_poly.type
_entity_poly.pdbx_seq_one_letter_code
_entity_poly.pdbx_strand_id
1 'polypeptide(L)' 'RGSAAGSVVAFCTGITNIDPLEYDLLFERFLNPERVSMPDIDIDFDDDGRQKVIDYVVDKYGKAQVA' A
#
# COMPACT_ATOMS: atom_id res chain seq x y z
N ARG A 1 4.46 0.04 -4.83
CA ARG A 1 4.56 0.88 -6.05
C ARG A 1 3.45 1.95 -6.09
N GLY A 2 3.37 2.76 -7.16
CA GLY A 2 2.20 3.61 -7.44
C GLY A 2 2.17 4.93 -6.66
N SER A 3 0.99 5.55 -6.58
CA SER A 3 0.80 6.85 -5.93
C SER A 3 0.96 6.80 -4.41
N ALA A 4 0.83 5.63 -3.78
CA ALA A 4 1.01 5.43 -2.33
C ALA A 4 2.34 5.97 -1.78
N ALA A 5 3.40 6.00 -2.60
CA ALA A 5 4.71 6.55 -2.24
C ALA A 5 4.67 8.04 -1.87
N GLY A 6 3.67 8.80 -2.32
CA GLY A 6 3.49 10.22 -1.95
C GLY A 6 2.92 10.45 -0.55
N SER A 7 2.62 9.41 0.21
CA SER A 7 2.05 9.53 1.55
C SER A 7 3.10 9.42 2.65
N VAL A 8 3.31 10.52 3.39
CA VAL A 8 4.16 10.54 4.59
C VAL A 8 3.67 9.52 5.63
N VAL A 9 2.34 9.36 5.76
CA VAL A 9 1.76 8.38 6.67
C VAL A 9 2.12 6.95 6.25
N ALA A 10 2.11 6.66 4.94
CA ALA A 10 2.50 5.35 4.43
C ALA A 10 4.00 5.07 4.67
N PHE A 11 4.85 6.09 4.54
CA PHE A 11 6.27 5.99 4.86
C PHE A 11 6.51 5.75 6.35
N CYS A 12 5.91 6.55 7.23
CA CYS A 12 6.08 6.43 8.69
C CYS A 12 5.53 5.12 9.27
N THR A 13 4.57 4.48 8.60
CA THR A 13 4.00 3.20 9.03
C THR A 13 4.63 1.99 8.35
N GLY A 14 5.63 2.20 7.48
CA GLY A 14 6.35 1.13 6.78
C GLY A 14 5.59 0.49 5.63
N ILE A 15 4.51 1.12 5.14
CA ILE A 15 3.80 0.69 3.92
C ILE A 15 4.64 1.01 2.68
N THR A 16 5.36 2.13 2.70
CA THR A 16 6.30 2.54 1.64
C THR A 16 7.69 2.75 2.22
N ASN A 17 8.72 2.50 1.41
CA ASN A 17 10.12 2.54 1.85
C ASN A 17 10.90 3.76 1.32
N ILE A 18 10.20 4.74 0.72
CA ILE A 18 10.77 5.95 0.13
C ILE A 18 10.24 7.14 0.92
N ASP A 19 11.12 8.06 1.31
CA ASP A 19 10.74 9.31 1.96
C ASP A 19 10.08 10.27 0.95
N PRO A 20 8.78 10.54 1.04
CA PRO A 20 8.11 11.43 0.09
C PRO A 20 8.58 12.88 0.17
N LEU A 21 9.10 13.33 1.32
CA LEU A 21 9.55 14.71 1.50
C LEU A 21 10.92 14.93 0.85
N GLU A 22 11.80 13.93 0.87
CA GLU A 22 13.10 13.99 0.20
C GLU A 22 12.97 14.15 -1.33
N TYR A 23 11.94 13.53 -1.91
CA TYR A 23 11.72 13.48 -3.36
C TYR A 23 10.54 14.35 -3.85
N ASP A 24 10.04 15.27 -3.01
CA ASP A 24 8.90 16.16 -3.31
C ASP A 24 7.68 15.42 -3.91
N LEU A 25 7.37 14.23 -3.36
CA LEU A 25 6.24 13.43 -3.80
C LEU A 25 4.93 13.97 -3.21
N LEU A 26 3.93 14.17 -4.08
CA LEU A 26 2.67 14.79 -3.71
C LEU A 26 1.66 13.78 -3.13
N PHE A 27 1.13 14.09 -1.94
CA PHE A 27 0.09 13.29 -1.29
C PHE A 27 -1.24 13.29 -2.07
N GLU A 28 -1.61 14.41 -2.67
CA GLU A 28 -2.88 14.60 -3.38
C GLU A 28 -2.99 13.73 -4.64
N ARG A 29 -1.85 13.25 -5.15
CA ARG A 29 -1.80 12.25 -6.22
C ARG A 29 -2.20 10.85 -5.73
N PHE A 30 -2.01 10.56 -4.44
CA PHE A 30 -2.48 9.34 -3.80
C PHE A 30 -3.95 9.45 -3.40
N LEU A 31 -4.30 10.49 -2.65
CA LEU A 31 -5.66 10.71 -2.17
C LEU A 31 -6.04 12.18 -2.36
N ASN A 32 -6.93 12.43 -3.31
CA ASN A 32 -7.37 13.79 -3.62
C ASN A 32 -8.47 14.23 -2.63
N PRO A 33 -8.29 15.34 -1.87
CA PRO A 33 -9.28 15.81 -0.90
C PRO A 33 -10.60 16.27 -1.53
N GLU A 34 -10.60 16.67 -2.79
CA GLU A 34 -11.80 17.12 -3.52
C GLU A 34 -12.60 15.94 -4.11
N ARG A 35 -12.01 14.75 -4.15
CA ARG A 35 -12.64 13.54 -4.72
C ARG A 35 -12.62 12.40 -3.71
N VAL A 36 -13.75 12.21 -3.03
CA VAL A 36 -13.97 11.05 -2.15
C VAL A 36 -13.98 9.78 -3.00
N SER A 37 -12.88 9.06 -2.98
CA SER A 37 -12.70 7.77 -3.62
C SER A 37 -11.81 6.90 -2.73
N MET A 38 -12.09 5.60 -2.71
CA MET A 38 -11.23 4.66 -1.99
C MET A 38 -9.87 4.63 -2.70
N PRO A 39 -8.76 4.90 -1.98
CA PRO A 39 -7.43 4.82 -2.56
C PRO A 39 -7.05 3.37 -2.82
N ASP A 40 -6.19 3.16 -3.81
CA ASP A 40 -5.65 1.85 -4.15
C ASP A 40 -4.17 1.77 -3.77
N ILE A 41 -3.76 0.66 -3.15
CA ILE A 41 -2.38 0.44 -2.66
C ILE A 41 -1.88 -0.90 -3.17
N ASP A 42 -0.99 -0.85 -4.16
CA ASP A 42 -0.29 -2.02 -4.67
C ASP A 42 1.06 -2.21 -3.97
N ILE A 43 1.20 -3.34 -3.27
CA ILE A 43 2.46 -3.74 -2.61
C ILE A 43 3.16 -4.82 -3.43
N ASP A 44 4.46 -4.62 -3.63
CA ASP A 44 5.36 -5.56 -4.29
C ASP A 44 5.92 -6.54 -3.27
N PHE A 45 5.82 -7.83 -3.57
CA PHE A 45 6.45 -8.89 -2.79
C PHE A 45 7.34 -9.72 -3.71
N ASP A 46 8.47 -10.21 -3.18
CA ASP A 46 9.29 -11.21 -3.87
C ASP A 46 8.45 -12.45 -4.16
N ASP A 47 8.67 -13.08 -5.32
CA ASP A 47 7.90 -14.24 -5.79
C ASP A 47 7.89 -15.37 -4.75
N ASP A 48 9.04 -15.64 -4.12
CA ASP A 48 9.19 -16.67 -3.07
C ASP A 48 8.45 -16.32 -1.76
N GLY A 49 8.31 -15.02 -1.46
CA GLY A 49 7.67 -14.52 -0.25
C GLY A 49 6.16 -14.30 -0.40
N ARG A 50 5.70 -14.10 -1.63
CA ARG A 50 4.31 -13.71 -1.95
C ARG A 50 3.29 -14.74 -1.43
N GLN A 51 3.55 -16.03 -1.62
CA GLN A 51 2.61 -17.06 -1.17
C GLN A 51 2.41 -17.03 0.35
N LYS A 52 3.47 -16.80 1.12
CA LYS A 52 3.39 -16.72 2.60
C LYS A 52 2.52 -15.54 3.05
N VAL A 53 2.59 -14.42 2.32
CA VAL A 53 1.75 -13.24 2.60
C VAL A 53 0.29 -13.53 2.26
N ILE A 54 0.02 -14.19 1.13
CA ILE A 54 -1.34 -14.63 0.77
C ILE A 54 -1.90 -15.57 1.84
N ASP A 55 -1.13 -16.58 2.26
CA ASP A 55 -1.54 -17.53 3.29
C ASP A 55 -1.83 -16.82 4.63
N TYR A 56 -1.03 -15.84 5.01
CA TYR A 56 -1.28 -15.00 6.18
C TYR A 56 -2.59 -14.21 6.08
N VAL A 57 -2.87 -13.61 4.92
CA VAL A 57 -4.13 -12.88 4.68
C VAL A 57 -5.32 -13.84 4.75
N VAL A 58 -5.21 -15.01 4.13
CA VAL A 58 -6.24 -16.06 4.15
C VAL A 58 -6.52 -16.55 5.58
N ASP A 59 -5.48 -16.78 6.39
CA ASP A 59 -5.62 -17.18 7.80
C ASP A 59 -6.27 -16.07 8.64
N LYS A 60 -5.84 -14.83 8.43
CA LYS A 60 -6.30 -13.67 9.20
C LYS A 60 -7.75 -13.27 8.90
N TYR A 61 -8.17 -13.33 7.64
CA TYR A 61 -9.49 -12.84 7.20
C TYR A 61 -10.46 -13.95 6.79
N GLY A 62 -9.99 -15.20 6.75
CA GLY A 62 -10.79 -16.38 6.47
C GLY A 62 -10.84 -16.76 4.99
N LYS A 63 -10.68 -18.07 4.73
CA LYS A 63 -10.70 -18.68 3.38
C LYS A 63 -11.94 -18.37 2.53
N ALA A 64 -13.07 -18.04 3.15
CA ALA A 64 -14.29 -17.71 2.42
C ALA A 64 -14.35 -16.26 1.91
N GLN A 65 -13.42 -15.40 2.33
CA GLN A 65 -13.38 -13.97 2.03
C GLN A 65 -12.18 -13.57 1.15
N VAL A 66 -11.27 -14.50 0.88
CA VAL A 66 -10.03 -14.29 0.12
C VAL A 66 -9.95 -15.35 -0.98
N ALA A 67 -9.75 -14.90 -2.23
CA ALA A 67 -9.75 -15.75 -3.43
C ALA A 67 -8.45 -15.62 -4.22
#